data_AF-A0A3E0TWI0-F1
#
_entry.id   AF-A0A3E0TWI0-F1
#
_cell.length_a   1.000
_cell.length_b   1.000
_cell.length_c   1.000
_cell.angle_alpha   90.00
_cell.angle_beta   90.00
_cell.angle_gamma   90.00
#
_symmetry.space_group_name_H-M   'P 1'
#
loop_
_entity.id
_entity.type
_entity.pdbx_description
1 polymer ?
#
loop_
_entity_poly.entity_id
_entity_poly.type
_entity_poly.pdbx_seq_one_letter_code
_entity_poly.pdbx_strand_id
1 'polypeptide(L)'
;MSFKSEALISNVKRQAKRLSKKLSIPLGQAQEGVSICLYACDSYRDLLVKIKAESFDNPLIALSALSPNSEIFLVKILASHLDGIIGNFEKKFPGSNINEEMVVSLFGLSFPEFKHKIST
;
A
#
# COMPACT_ATOMS: atom_id res chain seq x y z
N MET A 1 18.90 -4.85 3.62
CA MET A 1 18.97 -4.63 2.16
C MET A 1 18.57 -3.19 1.88
N SER A 2 19.39 -2.40 1.17
CA SER A 2 18.96 -1.07 0.72
C SER A 2 18.06 -1.26 -0.51
N PHE A 3 16.76 -1.06 -0.34
CA PHE A 3 15.87 -0.94 -1.49
C PHE A 3 16.14 0.42 -2.14
N LYS A 4 16.59 0.43 -3.40
CA LYS A 4 16.75 1.69 -4.14
C LYS A 4 15.42 2.45 -4.12
N SER A 5 15.42 3.70 -3.67
CA SER A 5 14.20 4.53 -3.53
C SER A 5 13.35 4.55 -4.82
N GLU A 6 13.99 4.52 -5.99
CA GLU A 6 13.32 4.39 -7.30
C GLU A 6 12.44 3.14 -7.42
N ALA A 7 12.89 1.99 -6.91
CA ALA A 7 12.13 0.75 -6.94
C ALA A 7 10.90 0.80 -6.03
N LEU A 8 11.05 1.39 -4.83
CA LEU A 8 9.96 1.63 -3.88
C LEU A 8 8.90 2.57 -4.49
N ILE A 9 9.34 3.70 -5.04
CA ILE A 9 8.48 4.67 -5.72
C ILE A 9 7.76 4.03 -6.93
N SER A 10 8.47 3.21 -7.70
CA SER A 10 7.88 2.46 -8.81
C SER A 10 6.77 1.52 -8.35
N ASN A 11 6.93 0.90 -7.18
CA ASN A 11 5.93 0.02 -6.59
C ASN A 11 4.69 0.80 -6.10
N VAL A 12 4.88 1.92 -5.42
CA VAL A 12 3.79 2.85 -5.05
C VAL A 12 3.00 3.28 -6.28
N LYS A 13 3.68 3.64 -7.38
CA LYS A 13 3.02 3.99 -8.66
C LYS A 13 2.18 2.84 -9.22
N ARG A 14 2.62 1.58 -9.08
CA ARG A 14 1.83 0.41 -9.51
C ARG A 14 0.58 0.22 -8.66
N GLN A 15 0.69 0.38 -7.34
CA GLN A 15 -0.45 0.31 -6.43
C GLN A 15 -1.48 1.42 -6.74
N ALA A 16 -1.01 2.66 -6.93
CA ALA A 16 -1.87 3.78 -7.33
C ALA A 16 -2.59 3.51 -8.66
N LYS A 17 -1.91 2.93 -9.66
CA LYS A 17 -2.55 2.53 -10.93
C LYS A 17 -3.62 1.45 -10.72
N ARG A 18 -3.39 0.48 -9.84
CA ARG A 18 -4.40 -0.55 -9.51
C ARG A 18 -5.60 0.07 -8.80
N LEU A 19 -5.37 0.97 -7.85
CA LEU A 19 -6.44 1.70 -7.16
C LEU A 19 -7.27 2.55 -8.13
N SER A 20 -6.60 3.33 -8.98
CA SER A 20 -7.23 4.15 -10.02
C SER A 20 -8.18 3.33 -10.89
N LYS A 21 -7.76 2.12 -11.31
CA LYS A 21 -8.62 1.21 -12.07
C LYS A 21 -9.77 0.63 -11.26
N LYS A 22 -9.52 0.23 -10.01
CA LYS A 22 -10.55 -0.40 -9.15
C LYS A 22 -11.66 0.57 -8.77
N LEU A 23 -11.31 1.82 -8.51
CA LEU A 23 -12.27 2.85 -8.11
C LEU A 23 -12.71 3.75 -9.28
N SER A 24 -12.18 3.53 -10.48
CA SER A 24 -12.41 4.39 -11.65
C SER A 24 -12.15 5.89 -11.39
N ILE A 25 -11.10 6.18 -10.62
CA ILE A 25 -10.69 7.56 -10.25
C ILE A 25 -9.44 8.01 -11.02
N PRO A 26 -9.22 9.32 -11.21
CA PRO A 26 -8.00 9.86 -11.80
C PRO A 26 -6.73 9.39 -11.08
N LEU A 27 -5.65 9.14 -11.83
CA LEU A 27 -4.40 8.62 -11.27
C LEU A 27 -3.82 9.52 -10.15
N GLY A 28 -3.93 10.84 -10.27
CA GLY A 28 -3.50 11.76 -9.22
C GLY A 28 -4.28 11.58 -7.91
N GLN A 29 -5.60 11.39 -7.98
CA GLN A 29 -6.41 11.10 -6.80
C GLN A 29 -6.06 9.74 -6.20
N ALA A 30 -5.76 8.74 -7.04
CA ALA A 30 -5.32 7.44 -6.56
C ALA A 30 -3.92 7.49 -5.91
N GLN A 31 -3.01 8.34 -6.40
CA GLN A 31 -1.70 8.57 -5.78
C GLN A 31 -1.84 9.17 -4.39
N GLU A 32 -2.70 10.19 -4.22
CA GLU A 32 -3.03 10.74 -2.90
C GLU A 32 -3.71 9.68 -2.02
N GLY A 33 -4.66 8.94 -2.59
CA GLY A 33 -5.39 7.88 -1.93
C GLY A 33 -4.49 6.80 -1.33
N VAL A 34 -3.58 6.23 -2.12
CA VAL A 34 -2.65 5.21 -1.58
C VAL A 34 -1.72 5.78 -0.52
N SER A 35 -1.26 7.02 -0.69
CA SER A 35 -0.31 7.65 0.25
C SER A 35 -0.92 7.85 1.63
N ILE A 36 -2.18 8.26 1.66
CA ILE A 36 -2.93 8.42 2.91
C ILE A 36 -3.35 7.06 3.45
N CYS A 37 -3.96 6.20 2.63
CA CYS A 37 -4.64 5.01 3.13
C CYS A 37 -3.69 3.84 3.42
N LEU A 38 -2.70 3.60 2.57
CA LEU A 38 -1.75 2.48 2.74
C LEU A 38 -0.55 2.87 3.61
N TYR A 39 -0.13 4.13 3.54
CA TYR A 39 1.14 4.58 4.11
C TYR A 39 1.01 5.57 5.27
N ALA A 40 -0.21 5.96 5.63
CA ALA A 40 -0.50 6.99 6.63
C ALA A 40 0.42 8.22 6.51
N CYS A 41 0.62 8.67 5.26
CA CYS A 41 1.31 9.91 4.92
C CYS A 41 0.31 11.02 4.62
N ASP A 42 0.74 12.27 4.73
CA ASP A 42 -0.17 13.42 4.56
C ASP A 42 -0.55 13.66 3.09
N SER A 43 0.34 13.27 2.17
CA SER A 43 0.16 13.40 0.72
C SER A 43 1.07 12.46 -0.06
N TYR A 44 0.87 12.37 -1.37
CA TYR A 44 1.81 11.67 -2.25
C TYR A 44 3.21 12.31 -2.23
N ARG A 45 3.28 13.64 -2.14
CA ARG A 45 4.58 14.34 -2.01
C ARG A 45 5.30 13.96 -0.71
N ASP A 46 4.58 13.91 0.40
CA ASP A 46 5.12 13.52 1.71
C ASP A 46 5.70 12.09 1.67
N LEU A 47 4.94 11.13 1.11
CA LEU A 47 5.41 9.76 0.91
C LEU A 47 6.70 9.70 0.09
N LEU A 48 6.79 10.45 -1.03
CA LEU A 48 8.00 10.48 -1.85
C LEU A 48 9.20 11.04 -1.11
N VAL A 49 9.01 12.06 -0.27
CA VAL A 49 10.08 12.63 0.56
C VAL A 49 10.57 11.59 1.58
N LYS A 50 9.65 10.94 2.31
CA LYS A 50 9.99 9.92 3.31
C LYS A 50 10.73 8.72 2.70
N ILE A 51 10.28 8.21 1.53
CA ILE A 51 10.98 7.12 0.82
C ILE A 51 12.40 7.53 0.38
N LYS A 52 12.59 8.75 -0.12
CA LYS A 52 13.91 9.23 -0.56
C LYS A 52 14.86 9.54 0.60
N ALA A 53 14.31 9.93 1.74
CA ALA A 53 15.06 10.16 2.96
C ALA A 53 15.35 8.87 3.74
N GLU A 54 14.88 7.70 3.25
CA GLU A 54 14.93 6.42 3.96
C GLU A 54 14.36 6.51 5.39
N SER A 55 13.37 7.40 5.59
CA SER A 55 12.66 7.57 6.87
C SER A 55 11.51 6.56 6.93
N PHE A 56 11.71 5.53 7.75
CA PHE A 56 10.75 4.44 7.99
C PHE A 56 10.15 4.51 9.40
N ASP A 57 10.04 5.73 9.94
CA ASP A 57 9.52 6.01 11.28
C ASP A 57 8.07 5.51 11.45
N ASN A 58 7.35 5.41 10.33
CA ASN A 58 6.08 4.72 10.21
C ASN A 58 6.29 3.34 9.53
N PRO A 59 6.00 2.23 10.22
CA PRO A 59 6.13 0.87 9.66
C PRO A 59 5.37 0.64 8.35
N LEU A 60 4.29 1.38 8.11
CA LEU A 60 3.52 1.26 6.87
C LEU A 60 4.32 1.66 5.63
N ILE A 61 5.29 2.58 5.76
CA ILE A 61 6.15 3.00 4.63
C ILE A 61 6.98 1.82 4.10
N ALA A 62 7.32 0.85 4.96
CA ALA A 62 8.01 -0.37 4.55
C ALA A 62 7.18 -1.21 3.57
N LEU A 63 5.85 -1.07 3.57
CA LEU A 63 4.96 -1.73 2.58
C LEU A 63 5.19 -1.22 1.15
N SER A 64 5.95 -0.13 0.95
CA SER A 64 6.38 0.29 -0.39
C SER A 64 7.32 -0.74 -1.03
N ALA A 65 7.96 -1.59 -0.23
CA ALA A 65 8.75 -2.73 -0.68
C ALA A 65 7.91 -4.02 -0.85
N LEU A 66 6.62 -4.02 -0.48
CA LEU A 66 5.76 -5.20 -0.57
C LEU A 66 5.35 -5.49 -2.02
N SER A 67 5.70 -6.68 -2.47
CA SER A 67 5.48 -7.24 -3.80
C SER A 67 5.23 -8.75 -3.68
N PRO A 68 4.79 -9.43 -4.75
CA PRO A 68 4.55 -10.88 -4.72
C PRO A 68 5.74 -11.70 -4.22
N ASN A 69 6.97 -11.29 -4.51
CA ASN A 69 8.18 -12.01 -4.11
C ASN A 69 8.84 -11.46 -2.84
N SER A 70 8.15 -10.59 -2.11
CA SER A 70 8.71 -9.96 -0.91
C SER A 70 8.76 -10.92 0.27
N GLU A 71 9.63 -10.58 1.23
CA GLU A 71 9.78 -11.30 2.49
C GLU A 71 8.47 -11.39 3.27
N ILE A 72 8.24 -12.54 3.91
CA ILE A 72 7.03 -12.84 4.70
C ILE A 72 6.74 -11.76 5.76
N PHE A 73 7.78 -11.16 6.33
CA PHE A 73 7.64 -10.09 7.32
C PHE A 73 6.80 -8.90 6.82
N LEU A 74 6.97 -8.47 5.57
CA LEU A 74 6.17 -7.37 5.00
C LEU A 74 4.69 -7.75 4.83
N VAL A 75 4.42 -9.03 4.54
CA VAL A 75 3.05 -9.55 4.47
C VAL A 75 2.41 -9.56 5.86
N LYS A 76 3.17 -9.90 6.91
CA LYS A 76 2.73 -9.85 8.31
C LYS A 76 2.46 -8.41 8.79
N ILE A 77 3.25 -7.42 8.35
CA ILE A 77 2.96 -6.00 8.61
C ILE A 77 1.63 -5.58 7.97
N LEU A 78 1.39 -5.96 6.71
CA LEU A 78 0.12 -5.65 6.04
C LEU A 78 -1.05 -6.27 6.81
N ALA A 79 -0.92 -7.53 7.22
CA ALA A 79 -1.97 -8.22 7.97
C ALA A 79 -2.30 -7.54 9.31
N SER A 80 -1.30 -7.08 10.06
CA SER A 80 -1.52 -6.45 11.37
C SER A 80 -2.12 -5.04 11.28
N HIS A 81 -2.12 -4.41 10.12
CA HIS A 81 -2.65 -3.05 9.92
C HIS A 81 -3.85 -3.01 8.96
N LEU A 82 -4.38 -4.16 8.54
CA LEU A 82 -5.37 -4.25 7.47
C LEU A 82 -6.67 -3.50 7.81
N ASP A 83 -7.18 -3.67 9.03
CA ASP A 83 -8.39 -2.98 9.50
C ASP A 83 -8.22 -1.46 9.51
N GLY A 84 -7.04 -0.98 9.95
CA GLY A 84 -6.72 0.45 9.95
C GLY A 84 -6.65 1.01 8.53
N ILE A 85 -6.05 0.27 7.60
CA ILE A 85 -5.97 0.64 6.19
C ILE A 85 -7.37 0.71 5.57
N ILE A 86 -8.22 -0.28 5.82
CA ILE A 86 -9.62 -0.29 5.34
C ILE A 86 -10.38 0.90 5.92
N GLY A 87 -10.22 1.18 7.21
CA GLY A 87 -10.82 2.35 7.85
C GLY A 87 -10.35 3.68 7.24
N ASN A 88 -9.10 3.78 6.81
CA ASN A 88 -8.60 4.96 6.08
C ASN A 88 -9.24 5.08 4.69
N PHE A 89 -9.41 3.96 3.98
CA PHE A 89 -10.10 3.95 2.69
C PHE A 89 -11.57 4.37 2.81
N GLU A 90 -12.30 3.89 3.82
CA GLU A 90 -13.70 4.30 4.04
C GLU A 90 -13.81 5.80 4.31
N LYS A 91 -12.87 6.37 5.08
CA LYS A 91 -12.83 7.82 5.33
C LYS A 91 -12.49 8.62 4.07
N LYS A 92 -11.54 8.14 3.26
CA LYS A 92 -11.04 8.88 2.09
C LYS A 92 -11.93 8.73 0.85
N PHE A 93 -12.54 7.57 0.69
CA PHE A 93 -13.40 7.18 -0.42
C PHE A 93 -14.67 6.50 0.13
N PRO A 94 -15.58 7.28 0.75
CA PRO A 94 -16.78 6.72 1.36
C PRO A 94 -17.63 6.00 0.33
N GLY A 95 -18.14 4.82 0.69
CA GLY A 95 -18.93 3.96 -0.21
C GLY A 95 -18.13 3.24 -1.29
N SER A 96 -16.79 3.24 -1.21
CA SER A 96 -15.93 2.49 -2.15
C SER A 96 -15.98 0.97 -1.97
N ASN A 97 -16.58 0.47 -0.89
CA ASN A 97 -16.70 -0.96 -0.55
C ASN A 97 -15.35 -1.70 -0.60
N ILE A 98 -14.26 -1.01 -0.26
CA ILE A 98 -12.93 -1.62 -0.17
C ILE A 98 -12.91 -2.62 0.98
N ASN A 99 -12.51 -3.86 0.67
CA ASN A 99 -12.34 -4.94 1.62
C ASN A 99 -10.88 -5.45 1.65
N GLU A 100 -10.60 -6.42 2.52
CA GLU A 100 -9.27 -7.03 2.66
C GLU A 100 -8.66 -7.47 1.33
N GLU A 101 -9.43 -8.22 0.52
CA GLU A 101 -8.97 -8.74 -0.77
C GLU A 101 -8.62 -7.62 -1.75
N MET A 102 -9.43 -6.56 -1.78
CA MET A 102 -9.13 -5.39 -2.61
C MET A 102 -7.82 -4.72 -2.18
N VAL A 103 -7.61 -4.50 -0.87
CA VAL A 103 -6.37 -3.91 -0.35
C VAL A 103 -5.16 -4.78 -0.69
N VAL A 104 -5.22 -6.09 -0.42
CA VAL A 104 -4.15 -7.05 -0.73
C VAL A 104 -3.79 -7.02 -2.21
N SER A 105 -4.80 -6.99 -3.09
CA SER A 105 -4.57 -6.95 -4.53
C SER A 105 -3.92 -5.65 -5.04
N LEU A 106 -3.95 -4.54 -4.27
CA LEU A 106 -3.19 -3.33 -4.61
C LEU A 106 -1.68 -3.60 -4.60
N PHE A 107 -1.21 -4.51 -3.75
CA PHE A 107 0.20 -4.93 -3.70
C PHE A 107 0.56 -5.94 -4.80
N GLY A 108 -0.42 -6.39 -5.59
CA GLY A 108 -0.24 -7.39 -6.64
C GLY A 108 -0.25 -8.83 -6.14
N LEU A 109 -0.61 -9.05 -4.87
CA LEU A 109 -0.81 -10.36 -4.28
C LEU A 109 -2.23 -10.87 -4.58
N SER A 110 -2.38 -12.18 -4.70
CA SER A 110 -3.71 -12.80 -4.60
C SER A 110 -4.12 -12.98 -3.14
N PHE A 111 -5.42 -12.96 -2.85
CA PHE A 111 -5.89 -13.17 -1.48
C PHE A 111 -5.58 -14.58 -0.92
N PRO A 112 -5.67 -15.67 -1.71
CA PRO A 112 -5.21 -16.99 -1.26
C PRO A 112 -3.71 -17.03 -0.94
N GLU A 113 -2.86 -16.41 -1.78
CA GLU A 113 -1.43 -16.30 -1.52
C GLU A 113 -1.16 -15.54 -0.22
N PHE A 114 -1.86 -14.43 -0.01
CA PHE A 114 -1.78 -13.66 1.22
C PHE A 114 -2.14 -14.49 2.46
N LYS A 115 -3.30 -15.18 2.44
CA LYS A 115 -3.74 -16.03 3.56
C LYS A 115 -2.76 -17.19 3.83
N HIS A 116 -2.16 -17.76 2.79
CA HIS A 116 -1.12 -18.77 2.94
C HIS A 116 0.12 -18.20 3.64
N LYS A 117 0.63 -17.05 3.18
CA LYS A 117 1.85 -16.43 3.74
C LYS A 117 1.72 -15.95 5.19
N ILE A 118 0.52 -15.56 5.63
CA ILE A 118 0.31 -15.17 7.04
C ILE A 118 0.18 -16.38 7.98
N SER A 119 -0.17 -17.55 7.43
CA SER A 119 -0.36 -18.79 8.19
C SER A 119 0.95 -19.59 8.37
N THR A 120 2.01 -19.18 7.69
CA THR A 120 3.38 -19.73 7.76
C THR A 120 4.25 -18.96 8.74
#